data_AF-A0A7D5GF00-F1
#
_entry.id   AF-A0A7D5GF00-F1
#
_cell.length_a   1.000
_cell.length_b   1.000
_cell.length_c   1.000
_cell.angle_alpha   90.00
_cell.angle_beta   90.00
_cell.angle_gamma   90.00
#
_symmetry.space_group_name_H-M   'P 1'
#
loop_
_entity.id
_entity.type
_entity.pdbx_description
1 polymer ?
#
loop_
_entity_poly.entity_id
_entity_poly.type
_entity_poly.pdbx_seq_one_letter_code
_entity_poly.pdbx_strand_id
1 'polypeptide(L)'
;MEKETAEVSSTTNWLHPQLRSAGLDIYDIEGYSLDEDTESVELLIDRVRVDDVRGYNPGRVWREYQGMADDDEVHAKHMLARRADCDYTVALYDDERVRVYFISEHTAKPLTDELTFPEFGVWVFSHNSTTELSKEFIHDEQFPSLDAALRANGTPWPPNLDGFWYDGDRVRCLIEYQTTNVTSPANHSNNRYFSEDLGRWKHLWGMAEALDLPLVIVVWSPNDQYADEVKVKLVHDVQFVGRERGLSYADVKLLDADSVAEHLAELVD
;
A
#
# COMPACT_ATOMS: atom_id res chain seq x y z
N MET A 1 -21.01 0.48 -1.36
CA MET A 1 -19.60 0.38 -0.96
C MET A 1 -18.86 1.56 -1.53
N GLU A 2 -17.99 2.18 -0.73
CA GLU A 2 -17.08 3.27 -1.15
C GLU A 2 -15.66 2.87 -0.73
N LYS A 3 -14.73 2.77 -1.69
CA LYS A 3 -13.30 2.55 -1.42
C LYS A 3 -12.73 3.89 -0.94
N GLU A 4 -12.18 3.91 0.28
CA GLU A 4 -11.48 5.09 0.81
C GLU A 4 -9.97 4.83 0.76
N THR A 5 -9.21 5.74 0.14
CA THR A 5 -7.75 5.62 0.04
C THR A 5 -6.99 6.45 1.07
N ALA A 6 -5.91 5.90 1.62
CA ALA A 6 -4.97 6.64 2.47
C ALA A 6 -4.01 7.53 1.65
N GLU A 7 -3.89 7.30 0.35
CA GLU A 7 -2.93 8.03 -0.48
C GLU A 7 -3.45 9.44 -0.80
N VAL A 8 -2.94 10.45 -0.09
CA VAL A 8 -3.25 11.87 -0.28
C VAL A 8 -2.96 12.35 -1.70
N SER A 9 -1.94 11.79 -2.35
CA SER A 9 -1.53 12.14 -3.71
C SER A 9 -2.29 11.43 -4.81
N SER A 10 -3.12 10.43 -4.51
CA SER A 10 -3.84 9.62 -5.51
C SER A 10 -4.62 10.48 -6.53
N THR A 11 -5.21 11.59 -6.09
CA THR A 11 -5.99 12.49 -6.94
C THR A 11 -5.16 13.41 -7.84
N THR A 12 -3.87 13.56 -7.55
CA THR A 12 -2.95 14.43 -8.31
C THR A 12 -1.85 13.65 -9.04
N ASN A 13 -1.76 12.34 -8.80
CA ASN A 13 -0.82 11.44 -9.45
C ASN A 13 -1.21 11.20 -10.91
N TRP A 14 -0.66 12.05 -11.79
CA TRP A 14 -0.87 11.95 -13.24
C TRP A 14 -0.13 10.76 -13.87
N LEU A 15 0.91 10.22 -13.20
CA LEU A 15 1.75 9.17 -13.75
C LEU A 15 1.06 7.80 -13.68
N HIS A 16 0.38 7.50 -12.56
CA HIS A 16 -0.30 6.22 -12.38
C HIS A 16 -1.27 5.86 -13.53
N PRO A 17 -2.22 6.72 -13.96
CA PRO A 17 -3.10 6.41 -15.09
C PRO A 17 -2.35 6.29 -16.44
N GLN A 18 -1.22 6.98 -16.61
CA GLN A 18 -0.39 6.83 -17.81
C GLN A 18 0.30 5.46 -17.85
N LEU A 19 0.86 4.98 -16.74
CA LEU A 19 1.47 3.66 -16.65
C LEU A 19 0.45 2.55 -16.94
N ARG A 20 -0.76 2.67 -16.38
CA ARG A 20 -1.87 1.75 -16.71
C ARG A 20 -2.23 1.79 -18.20
N SER A 21 -2.27 2.99 -18.80
CA SER A 21 -2.53 3.15 -20.24
C SER A 21 -1.44 2.55 -21.13
N ALA A 22 -0.21 2.47 -20.61
CA ALA A 22 0.93 1.81 -21.26
C ALA A 22 0.94 0.29 -21.06
N GLY A 23 -0.06 -0.28 -20.38
CA GLY A 23 -0.21 -1.72 -20.16
C GLY A 23 0.48 -2.25 -18.90
N LEU A 24 0.81 -1.39 -17.93
CA LEU A 24 1.26 -1.83 -16.62
C LEU A 24 0.09 -1.90 -15.64
N ASP A 25 -0.32 -3.12 -15.30
CA ASP A 25 -1.38 -3.36 -14.32
C ASP A 25 -0.82 -3.19 -12.90
N ILE A 26 -0.91 -1.96 -12.39
CA ILE A 26 -0.42 -1.56 -11.07
C ILE A 26 -1.59 -1.41 -10.11
N TYR A 27 -1.55 -2.12 -8.99
CA TYR A 27 -2.61 -2.16 -7.98
C TYR A 27 -2.07 -1.80 -6.59
N ASP A 28 -2.92 -1.27 -5.72
CA ASP A 28 -2.60 -0.84 -4.35
C ASP A 28 -3.00 -1.89 -3.30
N ILE A 29 -2.53 -1.75 -2.06
CA ILE A 29 -3.15 -2.37 -0.87
C ILE A 29 -3.27 -1.29 0.20
N GLU A 30 -4.47 -1.08 0.76
CA GLU A 30 -4.69 0.02 1.71
C GLU A 30 -4.02 -0.21 3.07
N GLY A 31 -3.74 -1.47 3.45
CA GLY A 31 -3.10 -1.82 4.70
C GLY A 31 -2.35 -3.15 4.63
N TYR A 32 -1.14 -3.20 5.17
CA TYR A 32 -0.43 -4.45 5.40
C TYR A 32 0.25 -4.48 6.78
N SER A 33 0.50 -5.68 7.30
CA SER A 33 1.29 -5.87 8.51
C SER A 33 2.39 -6.91 8.31
N LEU A 34 3.45 -6.76 9.09
CA LEU A 34 4.61 -7.63 9.08
C LEU A 34 4.85 -8.23 10.48
N ASP A 35 5.37 -9.44 10.49
CA ASP A 35 6.09 -9.97 11.64
C ASP A 35 7.59 -9.69 11.45
N GLU A 36 8.15 -8.75 12.21
CA GLU A 36 9.60 -8.45 12.12
C GLU A 36 10.47 -9.58 12.66
N ASP A 37 9.96 -10.46 13.52
CA ASP A 37 10.74 -11.57 14.07
C ASP A 37 10.89 -12.71 13.04
N THR A 38 9.88 -12.89 12.18
CA THR A 38 9.85 -13.96 11.17
C THR A 38 10.00 -13.45 9.74
N GLU A 39 10.08 -12.13 9.55
CA GLU A 39 10.18 -11.47 8.24
C GLU A 39 9.05 -11.93 7.29
N SER A 40 7.82 -12.09 7.82
CA SER A 40 6.64 -12.51 7.05
C SER A 40 5.59 -11.40 6.95
N VAL A 41 4.77 -11.47 5.89
CA VAL A 41 3.58 -10.63 5.75
C VAL A 41 2.41 -11.36 6.42
N GLU A 42 1.79 -10.73 7.42
CA GLU A 42 0.75 -11.36 8.23
C GLU A 42 -0.67 -10.97 7.80
N LEU A 43 -0.82 -9.79 7.18
CA LEU A 43 -2.11 -9.27 6.75
C LEU A 43 -1.96 -8.43 5.50
N LEU A 44 -2.85 -8.65 4.53
CA LEU A 44 -3.17 -7.70 3.47
C LEU A 44 -4.65 -7.33 3.60
N ILE A 45 -4.95 -6.04 3.74
CA ILE A 45 -6.30 -5.57 4.03
C ILE A 45 -6.65 -4.29 3.27
N ASP A 46 -7.78 -4.34 2.57
CA ASP A 46 -8.45 -3.15 2.07
C ASP A 46 -9.57 -2.69 3.01
N ARG A 47 -9.92 -1.41 2.94
CA ARG A 47 -11.07 -0.86 3.68
C ARG A 47 -12.14 -0.36 2.75
N VAL A 48 -13.39 -0.59 3.14
CA VAL A 48 -14.57 -0.21 2.37
C VAL A 48 -15.63 0.35 3.29
N ARG A 49 -16.04 1.59 3.05
CA ARG A 49 -17.14 2.20 3.78
C ARG A 49 -18.49 1.74 3.25
N VAL A 50 -19.42 1.51 4.16
CA VAL A 50 -20.80 1.12 3.89
C VAL A 50 -21.77 1.87 4.82
N ASP A 51 -23.04 1.96 4.43
CA ASP A 51 -24.05 2.63 5.26
C ASP A 51 -24.38 1.86 6.56
N ASP A 52 -24.36 0.53 6.51
CA ASP A 52 -24.63 -0.35 7.66
C ASP A 52 -24.00 -1.72 7.43
N VAL A 53 -23.02 -2.09 8.25
CA VAL A 53 -22.28 -3.36 8.14
C VAL A 53 -23.18 -4.58 8.31
N ARG A 54 -24.26 -4.49 9.10
CA ARG A 54 -25.16 -5.61 9.41
C ARG A 54 -25.88 -6.15 8.18
N GLY A 55 -26.01 -5.33 7.14
CA GLY A 55 -26.66 -5.68 5.88
C GLY A 55 -25.80 -6.53 4.93
N TYR A 56 -24.55 -6.84 5.28
CA TYR A 56 -23.58 -7.46 4.38
C TYR A 56 -23.34 -8.93 4.72
N ASN A 57 -24.08 -9.82 4.07
CA ASN A 57 -23.73 -11.24 4.04
C ASN A 57 -22.61 -11.50 3.00
N PRO A 58 -21.92 -12.66 3.06
CA PRO A 58 -20.76 -12.91 2.21
C PRO A 58 -21.04 -12.84 0.70
N GLY A 59 -22.22 -13.28 0.25
CA GLY A 59 -22.59 -13.20 -1.16
C GLY A 59 -22.86 -11.78 -1.64
N ARG A 60 -23.31 -10.89 -0.75
CA ARG A 60 -23.43 -9.45 -1.03
C ARG A 60 -22.06 -8.78 -1.06
N VAL A 61 -21.21 -9.07 -0.07
CA VAL A 61 -19.82 -8.55 -0.02
C VAL A 61 -19.09 -8.88 -1.31
N TRP A 62 -19.07 -10.15 -1.69
CA TRP A 62 -18.39 -10.59 -2.91
C TRP A 62 -18.86 -9.83 -4.15
N ARG A 63 -20.18 -9.77 -4.36
CA ARG A 63 -20.76 -9.11 -5.55
C ARG A 63 -20.49 -7.61 -5.60
N GLU A 64 -20.62 -6.92 -4.47
CA GLU A 64 -20.42 -5.48 -4.43
C GLU A 64 -18.93 -5.11 -4.49
N TYR A 65 -18.07 -5.92 -3.87
CA TYR A 65 -16.61 -5.73 -3.93
C TYR A 65 -16.07 -5.94 -5.36
N GLN A 66 -16.50 -7.01 -6.04
CA GLN A 66 -16.20 -7.26 -7.45
C GLN A 66 -16.83 -6.21 -8.39
N GLY A 67 -17.89 -5.51 -7.96
CA GLY A 67 -18.43 -4.39 -8.72
C GLY A 67 -17.60 -3.11 -8.60
N MET A 68 -16.67 -3.06 -7.64
CA MET A 68 -15.88 -1.89 -7.29
C MET A 68 -14.41 -2.03 -7.74
N ALA A 69 -13.81 -3.20 -7.52
CA ALA A 69 -12.53 -3.61 -8.09
C ALA A 69 -12.81 -4.48 -9.33
N ASP A 70 -12.10 -4.26 -10.44
CA ASP A 70 -12.23 -5.16 -11.59
C ASP A 70 -11.69 -6.56 -11.28
N ASP A 71 -12.07 -7.54 -12.11
CA ASP A 71 -11.70 -8.95 -11.90
C ASP A 71 -10.17 -9.13 -11.86
N ASP A 72 -9.44 -8.30 -12.61
CA ASP A 72 -7.98 -8.32 -12.69
C ASP A 72 -7.33 -7.78 -11.40
N GLU A 73 -7.85 -6.69 -10.80
CA GLU A 73 -7.41 -6.18 -9.50
C GLU A 73 -7.61 -7.24 -8.40
N VAL A 74 -8.80 -7.86 -8.34
CA VAL A 74 -9.07 -8.90 -7.35
C VAL A 74 -8.11 -10.07 -7.53
N HIS A 75 -7.90 -10.52 -8.77
CA HIS A 75 -6.97 -11.61 -9.06
C HIS A 75 -5.52 -11.25 -8.70
N ALA A 76 -5.07 -10.05 -9.04
CA ALA A 76 -3.71 -9.58 -8.74
C ALA A 76 -3.45 -9.51 -7.22
N LYS A 77 -4.40 -9.00 -6.43
CA LYS A 77 -4.33 -8.99 -4.96
C LYS A 77 -4.32 -10.40 -4.37
N HIS A 78 -5.06 -11.32 -4.99
CA HIS A 78 -4.98 -12.76 -4.67
C HIS A 78 -3.60 -13.35 -4.91
N MET A 79 -2.98 -13.00 -6.04
CA MET A 79 -1.65 -13.49 -6.37
C MET A 79 -0.58 -12.92 -5.43
N LEU A 80 -0.71 -11.67 -5.00
CA LEU A 80 0.14 -11.08 -3.97
C LEU A 80 -0.02 -11.80 -2.62
N ALA A 81 -1.25 -12.03 -2.17
CA ALA A 81 -1.54 -12.72 -0.92
C ALA A 81 -1.05 -14.17 -0.91
N ARG A 82 -1.20 -14.89 -2.03
CA ARG A 82 -0.63 -16.23 -2.19
C ARG A 82 0.90 -16.23 -2.11
N ARG A 83 1.56 -15.21 -2.66
CA ARG A 83 3.02 -15.06 -2.55
C ARG A 83 3.44 -14.78 -1.11
N ALA A 84 2.64 -14.02 -0.38
CA ALA A 84 2.82 -13.69 1.03
C ALA A 84 2.51 -14.85 1.99
N ASP A 85 1.90 -15.94 1.51
CA ASP A 85 1.31 -17.00 2.34
C ASP A 85 0.32 -16.47 3.39
N CYS A 86 -0.45 -15.44 3.03
CA CYS A 86 -1.44 -14.81 3.92
C CYS A 86 -2.80 -14.64 3.25
N ASP A 87 -3.81 -14.29 4.04
CA ASP A 87 -5.16 -14.02 3.56
C ASP A 87 -5.27 -12.60 2.99
N TYR A 88 -5.87 -12.46 1.82
CA TYR A 88 -6.35 -11.16 1.35
C TYR A 88 -7.71 -10.85 1.96
N THR A 89 -7.79 -9.71 2.66
CA THR A 89 -8.96 -9.35 3.46
C THR A 89 -9.51 -7.98 3.12
N VAL A 90 -10.77 -7.76 3.48
CA VAL A 90 -11.43 -6.47 3.36
C VAL A 90 -12.18 -6.17 4.66
N ALA A 91 -11.89 -5.01 5.27
CA ALA A 91 -12.65 -4.43 6.36
C ALA A 91 -13.82 -3.60 5.81
N LEU A 92 -15.04 -4.08 6.01
CA LEU A 92 -16.25 -3.28 5.82
C LEU A 92 -16.53 -2.50 7.10
N TYR A 93 -16.76 -1.19 7.01
CA TYR A 93 -17.09 -0.39 8.18
C TYR A 93 -18.18 0.63 7.90
N ASP A 94 -18.92 0.95 8.96
CA ASP A 94 -19.81 2.10 9.06
C ASP A 94 -19.27 3.06 10.15
N ASP A 95 -20.10 3.94 10.69
CA ASP A 95 -19.68 4.93 11.69
C ASP A 95 -19.42 4.33 13.08
N GLU A 96 -19.81 3.07 13.34
CA GLU A 96 -19.72 2.43 14.66
C GLU A 96 -18.97 1.09 14.65
N ARG A 97 -19.02 0.37 13.53
CA ARG A 97 -18.66 -1.06 13.46
C ARG A 97 -17.77 -1.36 12.28
N VAL A 98 -17.01 -2.43 12.44
CA VAL A 98 -16.19 -3.05 11.40
C VAL A 98 -16.51 -4.53 11.33
N ARG A 99 -16.48 -5.10 10.15
CA ARG A 99 -16.46 -6.55 9.96
C ARG A 99 -15.48 -6.92 8.86
N VAL A 100 -14.63 -7.90 9.15
CA VAL A 100 -13.58 -8.33 8.24
C VAL A 100 -14.01 -9.57 7.47
N TYR A 101 -13.76 -9.55 6.17
CA TYR A 101 -14.00 -10.66 5.26
C TYR A 101 -12.70 -11.06 4.60
N PHE A 102 -12.46 -12.37 4.55
CA PHE A 102 -11.58 -12.96 3.56
C PHE A 102 -12.26 -12.83 2.20
N ILE A 103 -11.54 -12.36 1.20
CA ILE A 103 -11.98 -12.32 -0.19
C ILE A 103 -11.17 -13.37 -0.94
N SER A 104 -11.82 -14.22 -1.74
CA SER A 104 -11.19 -15.11 -2.74
C SER A 104 -11.52 -14.64 -4.15
N GLU A 105 -11.01 -15.30 -5.19
CA GLU A 105 -11.42 -15.07 -6.58
C GLU A 105 -12.93 -15.34 -6.85
N HIS A 106 -13.65 -16.02 -5.95
CA HIS A 106 -15.00 -16.50 -6.24
C HIS A 106 -16.02 -16.28 -5.10
N THR A 107 -15.57 -15.90 -3.92
CA THR A 107 -16.42 -15.75 -2.74
C THR A 107 -15.77 -14.87 -1.70
N ALA A 108 -16.60 -14.31 -0.82
CA ALA A 108 -16.16 -13.78 0.47
C ALA A 108 -16.48 -14.77 1.60
N LYS A 109 -15.79 -14.66 2.72
CA LYS A 109 -16.08 -15.38 3.97
C LYS A 109 -15.84 -14.43 5.16
N PRO A 110 -16.74 -14.35 6.14
CA PRO A 110 -16.49 -13.52 7.31
C PRO A 110 -15.37 -14.14 8.15
N LEU A 111 -14.39 -13.33 8.52
CA LEU A 111 -13.32 -13.69 9.45
C LEU A 111 -13.65 -13.25 10.88
N THR A 112 -14.44 -12.18 11.01
CA THR A 112 -14.88 -11.65 12.29
C THR A 112 -16.41 -11.58 12.36
N ASP A 113 -16.90 -11.54 13.59
CA ASP A 113 -18.20 -10.93 13.87
C ASP A 113 -18.09 -9.40 13.72
N GLU A 114 -19.16 -8.68 14.03
CA GLU A 114 -19.14 -7.22 14.09
C GLU A 114 -18.29 -6.76 15.28
N LEU A 115 -17.28 -5.95 15.01
CA LEU A 115 -16.36 -5.38 15.97
C LEU A 115 -16.64 -3.88 16.13
N THR A 116 -16.50 -3.36 17.34
CA THR A 116 -16.31 -1.92 17.56
C THR A 116 -14.92 -1.48 17.08
N PHE A 117 -14.70 -0.18 16.85
CA PHE A 117 -13.36 0.30 16.44
C PHE A 117 -12.22 -0.09 17.40
N PRO A 118 -12.36 -0.05 18.74
CA PRO A 118 -11.33 -0.55 19.64
C PRO A 118 -11.06 -2.05 19.48
N GLU A 119 -12.11 -2.87 19.33
CA GLU A 119 -11.96 -4.32 19.10
C GLU A 119 -11.29 -4.63 17.76
N PHE A 120 -11.62 -3.86 16.72
CA PHE A 120 -10.96 -3.95 15.42
C PHE A 120 -9.49 -3.52 15.51
N GLY A 121 -9.17 -2.46 16.26
CA GLY A 121 -7.78 -2.05 16.51
C GLY A 121 -6.95 -3.15 17.17
N VAL A 122 -7.51 -3.85 18.16
CA VAL A 122 -6.87 -5.03 18.77
C VAL A 122 -6.69 -6.17 17.76
N TRP A 123 -7.70 -6.43 16.92
CA TRP A 123 -7.63 -7.47 15.89
C TRP A 123 -6.58 -7.17 14.83
N VAL A 124 -6.48 -5.93 14.34
CA VAL A 124 -5.43 -5.54 13.38
C VAL A 124 -4.06 -5.66 14.04
N PHE A 125 -3.92 -5.15 15.26
CA PHE A 125 -2.64 -5.19 15.99
C PHE A 125 -2.20 -6.62 16.32
N SER A 126 -3.12 -7.58 16.48
CA SER A 126 -2.71 -8.98 16.68
C SER A 126 -1.99 -9.59 15.47
N HIS A 127 -2.06 -8.96 14.30
CA HIS A 127 -1.31 -9.33 13.09
C HIS A 127 -0.07 -8.45 12.87
N ASN A 128 0.19 -7.46 13.74
CA ASN A 128 1.31 -6.55 13.63
C ASN A 128 2.22 -6.70 14.86
N SER A 129 3.41 -7.26 14.65
CA SER A 129 4.38 -7.47 15.74
C SER A 129 4.97 -6.16 16.27
N THR A 130 4.91 -5.04 15.51
CA THR A 130 5.85 -3.92 15.72
C THR A 130 5.30 -2.50 15.69
N THR A 131 3.98 -2.27 15.81
CA THR A 131 3.54 -0.88 16.03
C THR A 131 4.01 -0.40 17.39
N GLU A 132 5.09 0.39 17.43
CA GLU A 132 5.53 1.11 18.61
C GLU A 132 4.42 2.09 19.04
N LEU A 133 3.61 1.67 20.01
CA LEU A 133 2.56 2.48 20.67
C LEU A 133 3.10 3.71 21.41
N SER A 134 4.41 4.00 21.31
CA SER A 134 5.12 4.99 22.13
C SER A 134 5.19 6.39 21.52
N LYS A 135 4.82 6.57 20.24
CA LYS A 135 4.72 7.89 19.60
C LYS A 135 3.28 8.37 19.64
N GLU A 136 3.08 9.65 19.95
CA GLU A 136 1.79 10.32 19.71
C GLU A 136 1.42 10.17 18.23
N PHE A 137 0.27 9.59 17.95
CA PHE A 137 -0.21 9.46 16.58
C PHE A 137 -0.55 10.86 16.05
N ILE A 138 -0.12 11.12 14.82
CA ILE A 138 -0.56 12.32 14.10
C ILE A 138 -2.08 12.24 13.96
N HIS A 139 -2.77 13.30 14.34
CA HIS A 139 -4.20 13.49 14.12
C HIS A 139 -4.38 14.53 13.03
N ASP A 140 -5.03 14.15 11.93
CA ASP A 140 -5.41 15.03 10.83
C ASP A 140 -6.93 14.94 10.63
N GLU A 141 -7.59 16.08 10.47
CA GLU A 141 -9.03 16.15 10.19
C GLU A 141 -9.39 15.53 8.83
N GLN A 142 -8.39 15.36 7.95
CA GLN A 142 -8.55 14.74 6.64
C GLN A 142 -8.47 13.21 6.66
N PHE A 143 -8.12 12.59 7.79
CA PHE A 143 -8.09 11.13 7.84
C PHE A 143 -9.50 10.55 7.69
N PRO A 144 -9.64 9.43 6.96
CA PRO A 144 -10.89 8.70 6.91
C PRO A 144 -11.35 8.29 8.32
N SER A 145 -12.67 8.24 8.52
CA SER A 145 -13.27 8.13 9.86
C SER A 145 -12.78 6.92 10.66
N LEU A 146 -12.54 5.81 9.97
CA LEU A 146 -11.99 4.60 10.57
C LEU A 146 -10.58 4.85 11.13
N ASP A 147 -9.67 5.45 10.37
CA ASP A 147 -8.29 5.70 10.83
C ASP A 147 -8.28 6.73 11.99
N ALA A 148 -9.11 7.77 11.91
CA ALA A 148 -9.27 8.73 12.99
C ALA A 148 -9.74 8.06 14.30
N ALA A 149 -10.74 7.17 14.21
CA ALA A 149 -11.25 6.43 15.36
C ALA A 149 -10.22 5.44 15.91
N LEU A 150 -9.48 4.78 15.04
CA LEU A 150 -8.42 3.84 15.38
C LEU A 150 -7.26 4.52 16.13
N ARG A 151 -6.79 5.66 15.63
CA ARG A 151 -5.77 6.49 16.29
C ARG A 151 -6.22 7.00 17.65
N ALA A 152 -7.49 7.38 17.80
CA ALA A 152 -8.05 7.80 19.10
C ALA A 152 -8.02 6.67 20.15
N ASN A 153 -7.97 5.41 19.70
CA ASN A 153 -7.83 4.23 20.55
C ASN A 153 -6.38 3.72 20.65
N GLY A 154 -5.41 4.47 20.12
CA GLY A 154 -3.99 4.15 20.20
C GLY A 154 -3.52 3.07 19.21
N THR A 155 -4.31 2.73 18.20
CA THR A 155 -4.00 1.69 17.22
C THR A 155 -4.24 2.26 15.83
N PRO A 156 -3.25 2.82 15.11
CA PRO A 156 -3.47 3.43 13.80
C PRO A 156 -3.85 2.37 12.76
N TRP A 157 -4.45 2.80 11.64
CA TRP A 157 -4.56 1.93 10.46
C TRP A 157 -3.16 1.47 10.00
N PRO A 158 -3.00 0.23 9.50
CA PRO A 158 -1.70 -0.26 9.00
C PRO A 158 -1.14 0.58 7.84
N PRO A 159 0.18 0.55 7.59
CA PRO A 159 0.76 1.22 6.43
C PRO A 159 0.17 0.68 5.12
N ASN A 160 0.02 1.55 4.13
CA ASN A 160 -0.44 1.20 2.79
C ASN A 160 0.74 0.82 1.88
N LEU A 161 0.46 -0.03 0.88
CA LEU A 161 1.35 -0.27 -0.26
C LEU A 161 0.82 0.55 -1.44
N ASP A 162 1.62 1.54 -1.87
CA ASP A 162 1.25 2.46 -2.96
C ASP A 162 1.01 1.72 -4.28
N GLY A 163 1.79 0.68 -4.56
CA GLY A 163 1.62 -0.11 -5.78
C GLY A 163 2.36 -1.44 -5.77
N PHE A 164 1.85 -2.40 -6.53
CA PHE A 164 2.58 -3.56 -7.02
C PHE A 164 2.22 -3.79 -8.48
N TRP A 165 3.20 -4.18 -9.29
CA TRP A 165 2.96 -4.51 -10.68
C TRP A 165 2.67 -6.00 -10.84
N TYR A 166 1.52 -6.33 -11.45
CA TYR A 166 1.15 -7.66 -11.89
C TYR A 166 1.19 -7.73 -13.41
N ASP A 167 1.80 -8.76 -13.99
CA ASP A 167 1.96 -8.89 -15.46
C ASP A 167 0.97 -9.87 -16.10
N GLY A 168 -0.04 -10.32 -15.35
CA GLY A 168 -0.98 -11.37 -15.77
C GLY A 168 -0.55 -12.79 -15.42
N ASP A 169 0.67 -13.00 -14.91
CA ASP A 169 1.14 -14.30 -14.41
C ASP A 169 1.65 -14.20 -12.97
N ARG A 170 2.49 -13.19 -12.67
CA ARG A 170 3.14 -13.02 -11.38
C ARG A 170 3.27 -11.55 -10.96
N VAL A 171 3.40 -11.34 -9.66
CA VAL A 171 3.80 -10.03 -9.12
C VAL A 171 5.28 -9.81 -9.44
N ARG A 172 5.60 -8.70 -10.08
CA ARG A 172 6.94 -8.37 -10.59
C ARG A 172 7.76 -7.51 -9.64
N CYS A 173 7.12 -6.53 -9.01
CA CYS A 173 7.78 -5.63 -8.06
C CYS A 173 6.77 -4.91 -7.18
N LEU A 174 7.28 -4.34 -6.09
CA LEU A 174 6.60 -3.34 -5.28
C LEU A 174 6.99 -1.94 -5.79
N ILE A 175 6.03 -1.03 -5.80
CA ILE A 175 6.18 0.34 -6.26
C ILE A 175 5.81 1.30 -5.13
N GLU A 176 6.68 2.27 -4.92
CA GLU A 176 6.52 3.32 -3.92
C GLU A 176 6.55 4.68 -4.64
N TYR A 177 5.43 5.40 -4.59
CA TYR A 177 5.29 6.68 -5.27
C TYR A 177 5.72 7.81 -4.34
N GLN A 178 6.62 8.65 -4.82
CA GLN A 178 7.18 9.76 -4.04
C GLN A 178 6.92 11.07 -4.76
N THR A 179 6.03 11.89 -4.19
CA THR A 179 5.65 13.17 -4.77
C THR A 179 6.60 14.27 -4.31
N THR A 180 7.15 15.07 -5.24
CA THR A 180 7.95 16.26 -4.90
C THR A 180 7.29 17.53 -5.42
N ASN A 181 7.02 18.49 -4.52
CA ASN A 181 6.36 19.76 -4.85
C ASN A 181 7.32 20.94 -4.97
N VAL A 182 8.49 20.86 -4.34
CA VAL A 182 9.44 21.99 -4.22
C VAL A 182 10.70 21.77 -5.06
N THR A 183 11.14 20.52 -5.19
CA THR A 183 12.32 20.14 -5.98
C THR A 183 11.92 19.36 -7.22
N SER A 184 12.69 19.46 -8.30
CA SER A 184 12.45 18.61 -9.47
C SER A 184 12.74 17.14 -9.14
N PRO A 185 12.05 16.17 -9.78
CA PRO A 185 12.32 14.74 -9.63
C PRO A 185 13.80 14.40 -9.82
N ALA A 186 14.48 15.03 -10.80
CA ALA A 186 15.93 14.85 -11.02
C ALA A 186 16.77 15.08 -9.75
N ASN A 187 16.43 16.10 -8.96
CA ASN A 187 17.16 16.51 -7.76
C ASN A 187 16.63 15.84 -6.47
N HIS A 188 15.56 15.05 -6.55
CA HIS A 188 14.99 14.39 -5.38
C HIS A 188 15.90 13.26 -4.85
N SER A 189 16.04 13.22 -3.52
CA SER A 189 16.81 12.21 -2.79
C SER A 189 16.04 11.75 -1.55
N ASN A 190 15.63 10.48 -1.54
CA ASN A 190 14.99 9.85 -0.39
C ASN A 190 15.92 9.83 0.84
N ASN A 191 17.24 9.76 0.62
CA ASN A 191 18.24 9.81 1.70
C ASN A 191 18.29 11.14 2.45
N ARG A 192 17.71 12.22 1.89
CA ARG A 192 17.63 13.52 2.58
C ARG A 192 16.72 13.45 3.81
N TYR A 193 15.64 12.67 3.74
CA TYR A 193 14.61 12.57 4.78
C TYR A 193 14.52 11.16 5.40
N PHE A 194 15.44 10.25 5.04
CA PHE A 194 15.42 8.86 5.48
C PHE A 194 15.26 8.66 7.00
N SER A 195 15.86 9.53 7.81
CA SER A 195 15.76 9.43 9.27
C SER A 195 14.39 9.81 9.83
N GLU A 196 13.66 10.67 9.13
CA GLU A 196 12.30 11.09 9.47
C GLU A 196 11.31 9.98 9.07
N ASP A 197 11.60 9.27 7.98
CA ASP A 197 10.77 8.20 7.40
C ASP A 197 11.22 6.78 7.77
N LEU A 198 12.03 6.61 8.83
CA LEU A 198 12.61 5.31 9.18
C LEU A 198 11.54 4.21 9.33
N GLY A 199 10.41 4.54 9.95
CA GLY A 199 9.29 3.61 10.11
C GLY A 199 8.73 3.15 8.77
N ARG A 200 8.50 4.06 7.82
CA ARG A 200 8.02 3.74 6.48
C ARG A 200 9.00 2.82 5.75
N TRP A 201 10.29 3.18 5.74
CA TRP A 201 11.31 2.39 5.05
C TRP A 201 11.50 0.99 5.64
N LYS A 202 11.39 0.84 6.96
CA LYS A 202 11.42 -0.48 7.61
C LYS A 202 10.29 -1.39 7.13
N HIS A 203 9.06 -0.89 7.14
CA HIS A 203 7.90 -1.67 6.73
C HIS A 203 7.95 -1.99 5.22
N LEU A 204 8.24 -1.01 4.38
CA LEU A 204 8.25 -1.22 2.94
C LEU A 204 9.39 -2.13 2.49
N TRP A 205 10.58 -1.98 3.08
CA TRP A 205 11.72 -2.86 2.79
C TRP A 205 11.49 -4.27 3.33
N GLY A 206 11.00 -4.40 4.57
CA GLY A 206 10.65 -5.70 5.15
C GLY A 206 9.59 -6.44 4.31
N MET A 207 8.60 -5.73 3.76
CA MET A 207 7.64 -6.32 2.83
C MET A 207 8.30 -6.80 1.53
N ALA A 208 9.23 -6.02 0.98
CA ALA A 208 9.97 -6.42 -0.23
C ALA A 208 10.83 -7.67 0.02
N GLU A 209 11.51 -7.75 1.16
CA GLU A 209 12.31 -8.91 1.57
C GLU A 209 11.44 -10.15 1.84
N ALA A 210 10.37 -10.00 2.62
CA ALA A 210 9.42 -11.06 2.94
C ALA A 210 8.81 -11.70 1.68
N LEU A 211 8.55 -10.87 0.67
CA LEU A 211 8.00 -11.31 -0.60
C LEU A 211 9.07 -11.70 -1.62
N ASP A 212 10.37 -11.52 -1.36
CA ASP A 212 11.43 -11.68 -2.37
C ASP A 212 11.09 -10.91 -3.67
N LEU A 213 10.70 -9.64 -3.53
CA LEU A 213 10.31 -8.78 -4.65
C LEU A 213 11.21 -7.54 -4.74
N PRO A 214 11.56 -7.08 -5.96
CA PRO A 214 12.20 -5.79 -6.15
C PRO A 214 11.34 -4.65 -5.59
N LEU A 215 11.99 -3.69 -4.92
CA LEU A 215 11.36 -2.43 -4.52
C LEU A 215 11.79 -1.31 -5.47
N VAL A 216 10.82 -0.72 -6.16
CA VAL A 216 11.01 0.39 -7.08
C VAL A 216 10.40 1.66 -6.51
N ILE A 217 11.20 2.73 -6.46
CA ILE A 217 10.73 4.07 -6.07
C ILE A 217 10.53 4.89 -7.34
N VAL A 218 9.34 5.45 -7.49
CA VAL A 218 8.97 6.32 -8.61
C VAL A 218 8.71 7.72 -8.10
N VAL A 219 9.62 8.64 -8.42
CA VAL A 219 9.50 10.05 -8.02
C VAL A 219 8.89 10.86 -9.16
N TRP A 220 7.83 11.60 -8.86
CA TRP A 220 7.12 12.46 -9.82
C TRP A 220 6.71 13.79 -9.16
N SER A 221 6.19 14.74 -9.95
CA SER A 221 5.77 16.06 -9.45
C SER A 221 4.44 16.50 -10.08
N PRO A 222 3.49 17.03 -9.29
CA PRO A 222 2.27 17.63 -9.83
C PRO A 222 2.50 19.04 -10.40
N ASN A 223 3.73 19.57 -10.31
CA ASN A 223 4.07 20.87 -10.87
C ASN A 223 4.35 20.73 -12.36
N ASP A 224 3.56 21.42 -13.19
CA ASP A 224 3.66 21.42 -14.66
C ASP A 224 5.08 21.72 -15.18
N GLN A 225 5.89 22.46 -14.42
CA GLN A 225 7.30 22.71 -14.77
C GLN A 225 8.12 21.41 -14.90
N TYR A 226 7.74 20.36 -14.19
CA TYR A 226 8.43 19.07 -14.12
C TYR A 226 7.56 17.91 -14.63
N ALA A 227 6.51 18.20 -15.42
CA ALA A 227 5.56 17.19 -15.90
C ALA A 227 6.22 16.09 -16.76
N ASP A 228 7.37 16.38 -17.37
CA ASP A 228 8.12 15.43 -18.19
C ASP A 228 9.30 14.78 -17.43
N GLU A 229 9.40 14.97 -16.11
CA GLU A 229 10.46 14.38 -15.29
C GLU A 229 9.89 13.28 -14.39
N VAL A 230 10.36 12.05 -14.57
CA VAL A 230 10.13 10.94 -13.64
C VAL A 230 11.46 10.32 -13.27
N LYS A 231 11.73 10.19 -11.97
CA LYS A 231 12.95 9.52 -11.49
C LYS A 231 12.61 8.15 -10.93
N VAL A 232 13.04 7.11 -11.61
CA VAL A 232 12.86 5.70 -11.22
C VAL A 232 14.13 5.22 -10.53
N LYS A 233 13.98 4.50 -9.42
CA LYS A 233 15.09 3.95 -8.64
C LYS A 233 14.79 2.52 -8.24
N LEU A 234 15.69 1.60 -8.54
CA LEU A 234 15.67 0.24 -8.00
C LEU A 234 16.46 0.21 -6.70
N VAL A 235 15.78 -0.06 -5.58
CA VAL A 235 16.43 -0.20 -4.28
C VAL A 235 17.25 -1.49 -4.26
N HIS A 236 18.50 -1.39 -3.81
CA HIS A 236 19.41 -2.53 -3.68
C HIS A 236 19.48 -3.04 -2.24
N ASP A 237 19.63 -2.11 -1.29
CA ASP A 237 19.81 -2.40 0.13
C ASP A 237 19.44 -1.17 0.96
N VAL A 238 19.01 -1.38 2.21
CA VAL A 238 18.59 -0.34 3.15
C VAL A 238 19.35 -0.49 4.47
N GLN A 239 20.17 0.50 4.79
CA GLN A 239 20.92 0.56 6.03
C GLN A 239 20.16 1.39 7.08
N PHE A 240 19.58 0.74 8.09
CA PHE A 240 18.80 1.43 9.13
C PHE A 240 19.65 2.02 10.26
N VAL A 241 20.90 1.58 10.40
CA VAL A 241 21.80 1.95 11.50
C VAL A 241 23.18 2.38 11.01
N GLY A 242 23.92 3.08 11.87
CA GLY A 242 25.31 3.45 11.59
C GLY A 242 25.47 4.70 10.72
N ARG A 243 26.72 4.95 10.28
CA ARG A 243 27.10 6.16 9.52
C ARG A 243 26.65 6.11 8.06
N GLU A 244 26.44 4.92 7.52
CA GLU A 244 26.04 4.68 6.13
C GLU A 244 24.53 4.51 6.00
N ARG A 245 23.76 4.92 7.02
CA ARG A 245 22.30 4.80 7.02
C ARG A 245 21.67 5.46 5.79
N GLY A 246 20.71 4.78 5.19
CA GLY A 246 20.01 5.22 3.99
C GLY A 246 19.74 4.08 3.02
N LEU A 247 19.10 4.42 1.90
CA LEU A 247 18.90 3.54 0.77
C LEU A 247 20.10 3.58 -0.17
N SER A 248 20.49 2.41 -0.65
CA SER A 248 21.36 2.24 -1.81
C SER A 248 20.54 1.76 -3.01
N TYR A 249 21.01 2.06 -4.21
CA TYR A 249 20.25 1.80 -5.44
C TYR A 249 21.09 0.97 -6.41
N ALA A 250 20.48 -0.05 -7.01
CA ALA A 250 21.07 -0.83 -8.08
C ALA A 250 20.98 -0.08 -9.43
N ASP A 251 19.92 0.69 -9.61
CA ASP A 251 19.68 1.52 -10.79
C ASP A 251 18.99 2.83 -10.39
N VAL A 252 19.33 3.92 -11.09
CA VAL A 252 18.69 5.22 -10.96
C VAL A 252 18.63 5.86 -12.34
N LYS A 253 17.42 6.06 -12.87
CA LYS A 253 17.20 6.75 -14.14
C LYS A 253 16.26 7.94 -13.98
N LEU A 254 16.57 9.00 -14.71
CA LEU A 254 15.65 10.10 -14.99
C LEU A 254 15.09 9.87 -16.39
N LEU A 255 13.77 9.83 -16.50
CA LEU A 255 13.04 9.47 -17.70
C LEU A 255 11.97 10.53 -17.97
N ASP A 256 11.55 10.61 -19.23
CA ASP A 256 10.24 11.15 -19.56
C ASP A 256 9.15 10.14 -19.17
N ALA A 257 7.91 10.62 -19.05
CA ALA A 257 6.78 9.79 -18.62
C ALA A 257 6.53 8.59 -19.55
N ASP A 258 6.66 8.80 -20.86
CA ASP A 258 6.39 7.79 -21.88
C ASP A 258 7.39 6.62 -21.82
N SER A 259 8.63 6.87 -21.38
CA SER A 259 9.69 5.85 -21.25
C SER A 259 9.65 5.08 -19.92
N VAL A 260 8.83 5.50 -18.94
CA VAL A 260 8.79 4.86 -17.61
C VAL A 260 8.33 3.41 -17.71
N ALA A 261 7.29 3.14 -18.51
CA ALA A 261 6.71 1.81 -18.58
C ALA A 261 7.70 0.77 -19.17
N GLU A 262 8.38 1.15 -20.26
CA GLU A 262 9.43 0.32 -20.88
C GLU A 262 10.58 0.08 -19.91
N HIS A 263 11.07 1.12 -19.23
CA HIS A 263 12.16 0.97 -18.26
C HIS A 263 11.76 0.11 -17.06
N LEU A 264 10.53 0.24 -16.55
CA LEU A 264 10.04 -0.63 -15.46
C LEU A 264 10.04 -2.09 -15.87
N ALA A 265 9.62 -2.41 -17.10
CA ALA A 265 9.66 -3.77 -17.62
C ALA A 265 11.08 -4.32 -17.74
N GLU A 266 12.03 -3.54 -18.26
CA GLU A 266 13.45 -3.93 -18.35
C GLU A 266 14.11 -4.12 -16.98
N LEU A 267 13.68 -3.36 -15.97
CA LEU A 267 14.33 -3.28 -14.67
C LEU A 267 14.10 -4.51 -13.79
N VAL A 268 13.00 -5.24 -14.02
CA VAL A 268 12.53 -6.35 -13.17
C VAL A 268 12.30 -7.65 -13.93
N ASP A 269 12.77 -7.72 -15.18
CA ASP A 269 12.88 -8.95 -15.97
C ASP A 269 14.12 -9.78 -15.58
#